data_AF-A0A8T6PEW2-F1
#
_entry.id   AF-A0A8T6PEW2-F1
#
_cell.length_a   1.000
_cell.length_b   1.000
_cell.length_c   1.000
_cell.angle_alpha   90.00
_cell.angle_beta   90.00
_cell.angle_gamma   90.00
#
_symmetry.space_group_name_H-M   'P 1'
#
loop_
_entity.id
_entity.type
_entity.pdbx_description
1 polymer ?
#
loop_
_entity_poly.entity_id
_entity_poly.type
_entity_poly.pdbx_seq_one_letter_code
_entity_poly.pdbx_strand_id
1 'polypeptide(L)'
;MGLTLLVEQVLEKPSPEGLWHLHAGLLASRHPEAPIARDLAGHFFRYLSAVQSKIGTRQFPVIATGLAVTSTGINVTEEIFSNRKTNLWNLTADGFRLALDTLSTYQFVRQWETDFAALHAAAAWELYAAFWRLSETWQPAMPATARAQTLEELFTPVRDPDAENALRLAVMIRLFQWGLAAQMLPVLRSEATLQKT
;
A
#
# COMPACT_ATOMS: atom_id res chain seq x y z
N MET A 1 10.34 19.96 1.77
CA MET A 1 10.76 18.55 1.86
C MET A 1 10.63 17.94 0.46
N GLY A 2 11.60 17.16 0.00
CA GLY A 2 11.54 16.57 -1.34
C GLY A 2 10.47 15.49 -1.46
N LEU A 3 9.90 15.31 -2.66
CA LEU A 3 8.84 14.33 -2.91
C LEU A 3 9.30 12.89 -2.61
N THR A 4 10.55 12.55 -2.92
CA THR A 4 11.17 11.25 -2.60
C THR A 4 11.11 10.93 -1.10
N LEU A 5 11.53 11.86 -0.25
CA LEU A 5 11.54 11.66 1.21
C LEU A 5 10.11 11.47 1.76
N LEU A 6 9.14 12.17 1.20
CA LEU A 6 7.73 12.01 1.58
C LEU A 6 7.20 10.61 1.23
N VAL A 7 7.56 10.09 0.06
CA VAL A 7 7.18 8.74 -0.36
C VAL A 7 7.83 7.69 0.54
N GLU A 8 9.13 7.79 0.80
CA GLU A 8 9.86 6.87 1.67
C GLU A 8 9.24 6.81 3.08
N GLN A 9 8.95 7.96 3.68
CA GLN A 9 8.30 8.04 4.99
C GLN A 9 6.93 7.37 5.01
N VAL A 10 6.10 7.58 3.97
CA VAL A 10 4.77 6.96 3.87
C VAL A 10 4.87 5.45 3.67
N LEU A 11 5.86 4.97 2.91
CA LEU A 11 6.07 3.55 2.66
C LEU A 11 6.67 2.82 3.87
N GLU A 12 7.47 3.50 4.69
CA GLU A 12 8.01 2.95 5.93
C GLU A 12 6.95 2.97 7.05
N LYS A 13 6.36 4.13 7.31
CA LYS A 13 5.42 4.35 8.41
C LYS A 13 4.17 5.10 7.93
N PRO A 14 3.19 4.38 7.35
CA PRO A 14 2.02 5.01 6.76
C PRO A 14 1.17 5.70 7.82
N SER A 15 0.80 6.94 7.56
CA SER A 15 -0.06 7.73 8.42
C SER A 15 -0.92 8.70 7.61
N PRO A 16 -2.11 9.11 8.11
CA PRO A 16 -2.90 10.15 7.46
C PRO A 16 -2.13 11.47 7.27
N GLU A 17 -1.31 11.86 8.25
CA GLU A 17 -0.48 13.08 8.18
C GLU A 17 0.61 12.97 7.10
N GLY A 18 1.33 11.85 7.02
CA GLY A 18 2.33 11.62 5.97
C GLY A 18 1.71 11.66 4.57
N LEU A 19 0.53 11.06 4.40
CA LEU A 19 -0.21 11.10 3.13
C LEU A 19 -0.74 12.50 2.79
N TRP A 20 -1.10 13.31 3.79
CA TRP A 20 -1.48 14.71 3.58
C TRP A 20 -0.31 15.53 3.03
N HIS A 21 0.89 15.35 3.57
CA HIS A 21 2.09 16.01 3.05
C HIS A 21 2.47 15.50 1.66
N LEU A 22 2.36 14.19 1.41
CA LEU A 22 2.59 13.61 0.08
C LEU A 22 1.61 14.18 -0.96
N HIS A 23 0.34 14.37 -0.59
CA HIS A 23 -0.67 14.96 -1.47
C HIS A 23 -0.27 16.35 -1.97
N ALA A 24 0.25 17.21 -1.07
CA ALA A 24 0.73 18.54 -1.45
C ALA A 24 1.91 18.46 -2.43
N GLY A 25 2.86 17.53 -2.20
CA GLY A 25 3.98 17.29 -3.13
C GLY A 25 3.51 16.83 -4.51
N LEU A 26 2.51 15.94 -4.56
CA LEU A 26 1.93 15.44 -5.80
C LEU A 26 1.16 16.52 -6.58
N LEU A 27 0.48 17.45 -5.89
CA LEU A 27 -0.16 18.60 -6.53
C LEU A 27 0.85 19.57 -7.15
N ALA A 28 2.04 19.70 -6.54
CA ALA A 28 3.10 20.54 -7.07
C ALA A 28 3.83 19.89 -8.27
N SER A 29 3.76 18.55 -8.41
CA SER A 29 4.37 17.83 -9.52
C SER A 29 3.63 18.10 -10.83
N ARG A 30 4.40 18.35 -11.90
CA ARG A 30 3.88 18.49 -13.27
C ARG A 30 3.88 17.17 -14.04
N HIS A 31 4.24 16.08 -13.39
CA HIS A 31 4.35 14.79 -14.05
C HIS A 31 2.95 14.26 -14.45
N PRO A 32 2.76 13.72 -15.66
CA PRO A 32 1.45 13.24 -16.12
C PRO A 32 0.87 12.08 -15.30
N GLU A 33 1.73 11.29 -14.65
CA GLU A 33 1.31 10.19 -13.74
C GLU A 33 1.01 10.67 -12.30
N ALA A 34 1.35 11.91 -11.95
CA ALA A 34 1.13 12.42 -10.59
C ALA A 34 -0.35 12.38 -10.15
N PRO A 35 -1.35 12.66 -11.01
CA PRO A 35 -2.76 12.50 -10.66
C PRO A 35 -3.13 11.07 -10.26
N ILE A 36 -2.61 10.04 -10.94
CA ILE A 36 -2.94 8.64 -10.65
C ILE A 36 -2.37 8.23 -9.29
N ALA A 37 -1.11 8.60 -9.03
CA ALA A 37 -0.50 8.39 -7.72
C ALA A 37 -1.23 9.15 -6.60
N ARG A 38 -1.67 10.38 -6.88
CA ARG A 38 -2.42 11.23 -5.95
C ARG A 38 -3.78 10.63 -5.60
N ASP A 39 -4.49 10.08 -6.58
CA ASP A 39 -5.79 9.47 -6.34
C ASP A 39 -5.64 8.25 -5.42
N LEU A 40 -4.65 7.38 -5.69
CA LEU A 40 -4.35 6.23 -4.83
C LEU A 40 -3.91 6.66 -3.41
N ALA A 41 -3.07 7.68 -3.29
CA ALA A 41 -2.71 8.27 -1.99
C ALA A 41 -3.95 8.80 -1.24
N GLY A 42 -4.91 9.36 -1.97
CA GLY A 42 -6.20 9.80 -1.41
C GLY A 42 -7.07 8.64 -0.90
N HIS A 43 -7.15 7.52 -1.63
CA HIS A 43 -7.82 6.31 -1.13
C HIS A 43 -7.14 5.77 0.12
N PHE A 44 -5.80 5.76 0.14
CA PHE A 44 -5.04 5.31 1.29
C PHE A 44 -5.27 6.22 2.51
N PHE A 45 -5.30 7.54 2.30
CA PHE A 45 -5.57 8.52 3.35
C PHE A 45 -6.94 8.28 4.00
N ARG A 46 -7.99 8.11 3.18
CA ARG A 46 -9.35 7.84 3.65
C ARG A 46 -9.41 6.54 4.45
N TYR A 47 -8.74 5.50 3.96
CA TYR A 47 -8.68 4.22 4.65
C TYR A 47 -8.00 4.33 6.02
N LEU A 48 -6.79 4.90 6.09
CA LEU A 48 -6.08 5.07 7.36
C LEU A 48 -6.83 5.97 8.34
N SER A 49 -7.47 7.03 7.85
CA SER A 49 -8.27 7.94 8.68
C SER A 49 -9.50 7.22 9.27
N ALA A 50 -10.17 6.39 8.47
CA ALA A 50 -11.31 5.60 8.92
C ALA A 50 -10.89 4.51 9.93
N VAL A 51 -9.74 3.86 9.70
CA VAL A 51 -9.16 2.92 10.67
C VAL A 51 -8.84 3.65 11.97
N GLN A 52 -8.09 4.77 11.91
CA GLN A 52 -7.70 5.56 13.06
C GLN A 52 -8.90 6.07 13.87
N SER A 53 -9.97 6.48 13.19
CA SER A 53 -11.22 6.91 13.84
C SER A 53 -11.91 5.77 14.61
N LYS A 54 -11.78 4.52 14.16
CA LYS A 54 -12.43 3.35 14.77
C LYS A 54 -11.60 2.73 15.91
N ILE A 55 -10.27 2.67 15.77
CA ILE A 55 -9.37 2.12 16.80
C ILE A 55 -8.93 3.17 17.84
N GLY A 56 -9.17 4.45 17.57
CA GLY A 56 -8.70 5.55 18.41
C GLY A 56 -7.25 5.96 18.14
N THR A 57 -7.02 7.27 18.23
CA THR A 57 -5.74 7.93 17.88
C THR A 57 -4.52 7.45 18.66
N ARG A 58 -4.70 6.88 19.86
CA ARG A 58 -3.60 6.38 20.71
C ARG A 58 -3.04 5.02 20.28
N GLN A 59 -3.82 4.23 19.56
CA GLN A 59 -3.46 2.85 19.19
C GLN A 59 -2.92 2.74 17.76
N PHE A 60 -3.31 3.66 16.87
CA PHE A 60 -2.84 3.71 15.50
C PHE A 60 -1.30 3.78 15.34
N PRO A 61 -0.55 4.56 16.16
CA PRO A 61 0.91 4.60 16.06
C PRO A 61 1.58 3.27 16.36
N VAL A 62 0.97 2.42 17.20
CA VAL A 62 1.48 1.08 17.55
C VAL A 62 1.36 0.14 16.36
N ILE A 63 0.24 0.18 15.64
CA ILE A 63 0.05 -0.57 14.39
C ILE A 63 1.04 -0.12 13.33
N ALA A 64 1.15 1.20 13.13
CA ALA A 64 2.07 1.77 12.15
C ALA A 64 3.53 1.37 12.45
N THR A 65 3.89 1.27 13.73
CA THR A 65 5.23 0.85 14.15
C THR A 65 5.45 -0.65 13.98
N GLY A 66 4.46 -1.50 14.33
CA GLY A 66 4.53 -2.94 14.09
C GLY A 66 4.68 -3.28 12.59
N LEU A 67 3.97 -2.55 11.74
CA LEU A 67 4.09 -2.66 10.28
C LEU A 67 5.45 -2.13 9.77
N ALA A 68 5.94 -1.02 10.31
CA ALA A 68 7.25 -0.46 9.96
C ALA A 68 8.41 -1.42 10.30
N VAL A 69 8.36 -2.11 11.45
CA VAL A 69 9.37 -3.11 11.85
C VAL A 69 9.44 -4.28 10.86
N THR A 70 8.34 -4.59 10.19
CA THR A 70 8.26 -5.62 9.14
C THR A 70 8.58 -5.07 7.74
N SER A 71 8.72 -3.75 7.61
CA SER A 71 8.93 -3.02 6.35
C SER A 71 10.41 -2.90 5.95
N THR A 72 11.34 -3.42 6.75
CA THR A 72 12.78 -3.50 6.43
C THR A 72 13.09 -4.26 5.12
N GLY A 73 12.07 -4.85 4.47
CA GLY A 73 12.15 -5.43 3.12
C GLY A 73 11.60 -4.60 1.95
N ILE A 74 10.91 -3.45 2.14
CA ILE A 74 10.67 -2.51 1.02
C ILE A 74 11.78 -1.46 1.06
N ASN A 75 12.98 -1.86 0.67
CA ASN A 75 13.93 -0.86 0.23
C ASN A 75 13.45 -0.36 -1.14
N VAL A 76 12.96 0.87 -1.17
CA VAL A 76 12.60 1.64 -2.38
C VAL A 76 13.88 2.01 -3.17
N THR A 77 14.98 1.28 -2.97
CA THR A 77 16.26 1.46 -3.63
C THR A 77 16.64 0.16 -4.31
N GLU A 78 16.82 0.27 -5.64
CA GLU A 78 17.35 -0.71 -6.58
C GLU A 78 16.60 -2.05 -6.75
N GLU A 79 16.05 -2.70 -5.74
CA GLU A 79 15.52 -4.08 -5.91
C GLU A 79 14.14 -4.12 -6.59
N ILE A 80 13.23 -3.20 -6.22
CA ILE A 80 11.98 -2.94 -6.96
C ILE A 80 12.28 -2.24 -8.30
N PHE A 81 13.43 -1.54 -8.40
CA PHE A 81 13.76 -0.64 -9.50
C PHE A 81 14.55 -1.31 -10.64
N SER A 82 15.25 -2.42 -10.38
CA SER A 82 16.21 -3.04 -11.31
C SER A 82 15.65 -4.24 -12.06
N ASN A 83 14.62 -4.90 -11.55
CA ASN A 83 14.29 -6.23 -12.02
C ASN A 83 12.88 -6.27 -12.66
N ARG A 84 12.82 -6.02 -13.97
CA ARG A 84 11.62 -6.23 -14.82
C ARG A 84 11.05 -7.66 -14.75
N LYS A 85 11.80 -8.61 -14.18
CA LYS A 85 11.43 -10.03 -14.05
C LYS A 85 11.05 -10.44 -12.63
N THR A 86 11.10 -9.56 -11.63
CA THR A 86 10.59 -9.94 -10.31
C THR A 86 9.09 -10.07 -10.42
N ASN A 87 8.63 -11.31 -10.31
CA ASN A 87 7.22 -11.59 -10.16
C ASN A 87 6.84 -11.01 -8.78
N LEU A 88 6.43 -9.75 -8.74
CA LEU A 88 6.05 -9.03 -7.50
C LEU A 88 5.01 -9.83 -6.71
N TRP A 89 4.22 -10.63 -7.42
CA TRP A 89 3.31 -11.63 -6.88
C TRP A 89 3.97 -12.67 -5.97
N ASN A 90 5.19 -13.13 -6.25
CA ASN A 90 5.89 -14.15 -5.47
C ASN A 90 6.54 -13.62 -4.19
N LEU A 91 6.75 -12.31 -4.06
CA LEU A 91 7.32 -11.68 -2.85
C LEU A 91 6.26 -11.42 -1.77
N THR A 92 4.99 -11.71 -2.05
CA THR A 92 3.87 -11.42 -1.16
C THR A 92 3.76 -12.42 -0.02
N ALA A 93 3.70 -13.73 -0.31
CA ALA A 93 3.28 -14.74 0.66
C ALA A 93 4.20 -14.84 1.90
N ASP A 94 5.52 -14.87 1.70
CA ASP A 94 6.49 -15.03 2.80
C ASP A 94 6.64 -13.74 3.64
N GLY A 95 6.59 -12.57 2.99
CA GLY A 95 6.61 -11.28 3.68
C GLY A 95 5.33 -11.00 4.49
N PHE A 96 4.17 -11.45 3.98
CA PHE A 96 2.90 -11.35 4.70
C PHE A 96 2.88 -12.19 5.98
N ARG A 97 3.49 -13.38 5.95
CA ARG A 97 3.52 -14.28 7.12
C ARG A 97 4.33 -13.72 8.29
N LEU A 98 5.46 -13.10 8.02
CA LEU A 98 6.32 -12.51 9.05
C LEU A 98 5.67 -11.29 9.72
N ALA A 99 4.93 -10.49 8.94
CA ALA A 99 4.14 -9.38 9.47
C ALA A 99 2.98 -9.87 10.36
N LEU A 100 2.39 -11.02 10.03
CA LEU A 100 1.35 -11.66 10.81
C LEU A 100 1.82 -12.12 12.19
N ASP A 101 2.97 -12.81 12.25
CA ASP A 101 3.52 -13.32 13.52
C ASP A 101 3.84 -12.18 14.50
N THR A 102 4.21 -11.01 13.98
CA THR A 102 4.51 -9.83 14.79
C THR A 102 3.25 -9.09 15.24
N LEU A 103 2.18 -9.10 14.43
CA LEU A 103 0.90 -8.46 14.79
C LEU A 103 0.06 -9.34 15.72
N SER A 104 0.13 -10.67 15.59
CA SER A 104 -0.57 -11.62 16.46
C SER A 104 -0.05 -11.60 17.90
N THR A 105 1.17 -11.10 18.12
CA THR A 105 1.75 -10.89 19.46
C THR A 105 1.08 -9.74 20.22
N TYR A 106 0.38 -8.83 19.53
CA TYR A 106 -0.32 -7.72 20.17
C TYR A 106 -1.73 -8.16 20.60
N GLN A 107 -1.88 -8.50 21.88
CA GLN A 107 -3.17 -8.84 22.51
C GLN A 107 -4.28 -7.78 22.31
N PHE A 108 -3.90 -6.52 22.03
CA PHE A 108 -4.83 -5.41 21.79
C PHE A 108 -5.66 -5.57 20.50
N VAL A 109 -5.08 -6.22 19.51
CA VAL A 109 -5.69 -6.46 18.19
C VAL A 109 -6.89 -7.41 18.30
N ARG A 110 -6.86 -8.35 19.25
CA ARG A 110 -7.97 -9.28 19.53
C ARG A 110 -9.22 -8.60 20.08
N GLN A 111 -9.13 -7.35 20.57
CA GLN A 111 -10.28 -6.57 21.02
C GLN A 111 -10.95 -5.75 19.89
N TRP A 112 -10.44 -5.78 18.66
CA TRP A 112 -11.06 -5.09 17.51
C TRP A 112 -12.15 -5.94 16.86
N GLU A 113 -13.15 -6.33 17.65
CA GLU A 113 -14.43 -6.92 17.22
C GLU A 113 -15.42 -5.86 16.67
N THR A 114 -14.96 -4.63 16.43
CA THR A 114 -15.81 -3.64 15.73
C THR A 114 -15.86 -4.01 14.25
N ASP A 115 -17.04 -4.03 13.66
CA ASP A 115 -17.19 -4.43 12.25
C ASP A 115 -16.43 -3.46 11.31
N PHE A 116 -15.32 -3.96 10.77
CA PHE A 116 -14.49 -3.31 9.75
C PHE A 116 -14.75 -3.88 8.35
N ALA A 117 -15.61 -4.89 8.19
CA ALA A 117 -15.78 -5.62 6.94
C ALA A 117 -16.17 -4.68 5.80
N ALA A 118 -17.12 -3.77 6.03
CA ALA A 118 -17.53 -2.77 5.04
C ALA A 118 -16.40 -1.78 4.67
N LEU A 119 -15.54 -1.41 5.64
CA LEU A 119 -14.41 -0.52 5.38
C LEU A 119 -13.35 -1.22 4.51
N HIS A 120 -12.99 -2.45 4.87
CA HIS A 120 -12.03 -3.24 4.11
C HIS A 120 -12.56 -3.54 2.70
N ALA A 121 -13.83 -3.92 2.57
CA ALA A 121 -14.46 -4.20 1.28
C ALA A 121 -14.45 -2.96 0.35
N ALA A 122 -14.84 -1.79 0.86
CA ALA A 122 -14.84 -0.56 0.07
C ALA A 122 -13.42 -0.18 -0.38
N ALA A 123 -12.42 -0.29 0.51
CA ALA A 123 -11.05 0.01 0.14
C ALA A 123 -10.44 -1.05 -0.80
N ALA A 124 -10.82 -2.32 -0.65
CA ALA A 124 -10.37 -3.41 -1.51
C ALA A 124 -10.88 -3.25 -2.94
N TRP A 125 -12.13 -2.80 -3.10
CA TRP A 125 -12.72 -2.49 -4.41
C TRP A 125 -11.88 -1.46 -5.18
N GLU A 126 -11.51 -0.36 -4.53
CA GLU A 126 -10.70 0.70 -5.14
C GLU A 126 -9.27 0.23 -5.46
N LEU A 127 -8.66 -0.53 -4.55
CA LEU A 127 -7.33 -1.11 -4.74
C LEU A 127 -7.33 -2.13 -5.89
N TYR A 128 -8.36 -2.96 -6.01
CA TYR A 128 -8.48 -3.93 -7.11
C TYR A 128 -8.42 -3.20 -8.46
N ALA A 129 -9.17 -2.11 -8.63
CA ALA A 129 -9.13 -1.30 -9.84
C ALA A 129 -7.74 -0.66 -10.08
N ALA A 130 -7.05 -0.22 -9.03
CA ALA A 130 -5.70 0.32 -9.14
C ALA A 130 -4.68 -0.74 -9.59
N PHE A 131 -4.72 -1.93 -9.01
CA PHE A 131 -3.85 -3.06 -9.39
C PHE A 131 -4.18 -3.59 -10.79
N TRP A 132 -5.45 -3.58 -11.19
CA TRP A 132 -5.84 -3.87 -12.57
C TRP A 132 -5.15 -2.92 -13.56
N ARG A 133 -5.28 -1.60 -13.37
CA ARG A 133 -4.61 -0.61 -14.23
C ARG A 133 -3.10 -0.79 -14.27
N LEU A 134 -2.46 -1.01 -13.11
CA LEU A 134 -1.03 -1.29 -13.04
C LEU A 134 -0.64 -2.51 -13.88
N SER A 135 -1.44 -3.58 -13.82
CA SER A 135 -1.16 -4.79 -14.60
C SER A 135 -1.42 -4.63 -16.11
N GLU A 136 -2.27 -3.69 -16.54
CA GLU A 136 -2.37 -3.31 -17.95
C GLU A 136 -1.10 -2.59 -18.43
N THR A 137 -0.53 -1.73 -17.59
CA THR A 137 0.72 -1.02 -17.90
C THR A 137 1.93 -1.96 -17.94
N TRP A 138 2.03 -2.89 -16.97
CA TRP A 138 3.23 -3.73 -16.81
C TRP A 138 3.18 -5.04 -17.57
N GLN A 139 1.99 -5.59 -17.78
CA GLN A 139 1.77 -6.86 -18.47
C GLN A 139 0.62 -6.73 -19.49
N PRO A 140 0.78 -5.90 -20.54
CA PRO A 140 -0.30 -5.65 -21.50
C PRO A 140 -0.75 -6.91 -22.25
N ALA A 141 0.15 -7.89 -22.41
CA ALA A 141 -0.15 -9.17 -23.06
C ALA A 141 -0.89 -10.18 -22.16
N MET A 142 -1.03 -9.90 -20.86
CA MET A 142 -1.74 -10.81 -19.94
C MET A 142 -3.24 -10.81 -20.26
N PRO A 143 -3.86 -12.00 -20.47
CA PRO A 143 -5.30 -12.10 -20.67
C PRO A 143 -6.10 -11.56 -19.48
N ALA A 144 -7.27 -10.99 -19.76
CA ALA A 144 -8.14 -10.42 -18.71
C ALA A 144 -8.54 -11.45 -17.63
N THR A 145 -8.76 -12.71 -18.01
CA THR A 145 -9.10 -13.80 -17.08
C THR A 145 -7.94 -14.14 -16.15
N ALA A 146 -6.72 -14.26 -16.69
CA ALA A 146 -5.52 -14.51 -15.90
C ALA A 146 -5.25 -13.35 -14.92
N ARG A 147 -5.42 -12.11 -15.37
CA ARG A 147 -5.31 -10.91 -14.53
C ARG A 147 -6.33 -10.93 -13.39
N ALA A 148 -7.59 -11.21 -13.69
CA ALA A 148 -8.64 -11.32 -12.68
C ALA A 148 -8.30 -12.39 -11.63
N GLN A 149 -7.86 -13.57 -12.07
CA GLN A 149 -7.47 -14.65 -11.17
C GLN A 149 -6.32 -14.26 -10.24
N THR A 150 -5.25 -13.66 -10.78
CA THR A 150 -4.11 -13.19 -9.97
C THR A 150 -4.54 -12.17 -8.92
N LEU A 151 -5.46 -11.26 -9.27
CA LEU A 151 -5.98 -10.29 -8.32
C LEU A 151 -6.90 -10.96 -7.28
N GLU A 152 -7.76 -11.90 -7.67
CA GLU A 152 -8.57 -12.63 -6.68
C GLU A 152 -7.70 -13.37 -5.66
N GLU A 153 -6.61 -14.02 -6.11
CA GLU A 153 -5.64 -14.66 -5.22
C GLU A 153 -4.98 -13.64 -4.26
N LEU A 154 -4.59 -12.47 -4.76
CA LEU A 154 -4.04 -11.40 -3.94
C LEU A 154 -5.00 -10.88 -2.86
N PHE A 155 -6.26 -10.67 -3.23
CA PHE A 155 -7.29 -10.09 -2.36
C PHE A 155 -8.00 -11.14 -1.49
N THR A 156 -7.71 -12.43 -1.67
CA THR A 156 -8.30 -13.53 -0.89
C THR A 156 -8.24 -13.26 0.62
N PRO A 157 -7.10 -12.88 1.24
CA PRO A 157 -7.03 -12.63 2.70
C PRO A 157 -7.90 -11.47 3.18
N VAL A 158 -8.25 -10.53 2.29
CA VAL A 158 -9.10 -9.38 2.60
C VAL A 158 -10.57 -9.73 2.48
N ARG A 159 -10.91 -10.62 1.53
CA ARG A 159 -12.29 -11.03 1.21
C ARG A 159 -12.77 -12.26 1.97
N ASP A 160 -11.85 -13.03 2.54
CA ASP A 160 -12.17 -14.18 3.39
C ASP A 160 -12.99 -13.70 4.61
N PRO A 161 -14.25 -14.15 4.79
CA PRO A 161 -15.11 -13.74 5.91
C PRO A 161 -14.56 -14.20 7.27
N ASP A 162 -13.73 -15.23 7.31
CA ASP A 162 -13.19 -15.81 8.54
C ASP A 162 -11.82 -15.23 8.92
N ALA A 163 -11.22 -14.40 8.05
CA ALA A 163 -9.95 -13.74 8.33
C ALA A 163 -10.05 -12.74 9.51
N GLU A 164 -9.04 -12.76 10.38
CA GLU A 164 -8.93 -11.79 11.48
C GLU A 164 -8.82 -10.34 10.94
N ASN A 165 -9.50 -9.38 11.56
CA ASN A 165 -9.44 -7.95 11.15
C ASN A 165 -8.01 -7.40 11.15
N ALA A 166 -7.15 -7.93 12.02
CA ALA A 166 -5.71 -7.65 12.06
C ALA A 166 -5.01 -7.95 10.75
N LEU A 167 -5.22 -9.17 10.26
CA LEU A 167 -4.66 -9.69 9.02
C LEU A 167 -5.20 -8.87 7.85
N ARG A 168 -6.51 -8.63 7.79
CA ARG A 168 -7.12 -7.76 6.77
C ARG A 168 -6.49 -6.37 6.76
N LEU A 169 -6.35 -5.74 7.93
CA LEU A 169 -5.76 -4.42 8.06
C LEU A 169 -4.31 -4.38 7.57
N ALA A 170 -3.49 -5.34 8.00
CA ALA A 170 -2.09 -5.44 7.60
C ALA A 170 -1.95 -5.65 6.09
N VAL A 171 -2.73 -6.57 5.53
CA VAL A 171 -2.74 -6.85 4.09
C VAL A 171 -3.14 -5.60 3.31
N MET A 172 -4.21 -4.93 3.72
CA MET A 172 -4.67 -3.71 3.06
C MET A 172 -3.64 -2.59 3.08
N ILE A 173 -3.00 -2.33 4.22
CA ILE A 173 -1.94 -1.32 4.32
C ILE A 173 -0.79 -1.66 3.36
N ARG A 174 -0.40 -2.93 3.31
CA ARG A 174 0.67 -3.40 2.42
C ARG A 174 0.33 -3.23 0.94
N LEU A 175 -0.90 -3.59 0.55
CA LEU A 175 -1.38 -3.41 -0.82
C LEU A 175 -1.39 -1.94 -1.22
N PHE A 176 -1.81 -1.03 -0.33
CA PHE A 176 -1.71 0.41 -0.56
C PHE A 176 -0.27 0.87 -0.72
N GLN A 177 0.65 0.45 0.15
CA GLN A 177 2.08 0.81 0.03
C GLN A 177 2.66 0.35 -1.31
N TRP A 178 2.36 -0.88 -1.74
CA TRP A 178 2.85 -1.43 -3.00
C TRP A 178 2.28 -0.72 -4.21
N GLY A 179 0.96 -0.53 -4.24
CA GLY A 179 0.30 0.22 -5.31
C GLY A 179 0.83 1.65 -5.39
N LEU A 180 1.04 2.30 -4.25
CA LEU A 180 1.58 3.67 -4.20
C LEU A 180 3.03 3.72 -4.70
N ALA A 181 3.89 2.81 -4.25
CA ALA A 181 5.28 2.72 -4.73
C ALA A 181 5.34 2.51 -6.24
N ALA A 182 4.49 1.63 -6.78
CA ALA A 182 4.38 1.37 -8.21
C ALA A 182 3.98 2.61 -9.01
N GLN A 183 2.99 3.37 -8.53
CA GLN A 183 2.49 4.60 -9.16
C GLN A 183 3.48 5.78 -9.03
N MET A 184 4.27 5.82 -7.96
CA MET A 184 5.28 6.86 -7.74
C MET A 184 6.54 6.65 -8.60
N LEU A 185 6.80 5.43 -9.06
CA LEU A 185 8.03 5.08 -9.78
C LEU A 185 8.31 5.97 -11.00
N PRO A 186 7.35 6.24 -11.92
CA PRO A 186 7.57 7.14 -13.05
C PRO A 186 7.85 8.58 -12.61
N VAL A 187 7.11 9.05 -11.60
CA VAL A 187 7.21 10.42 -11.07
C VAL A 187 8.61 10.66 -10.49
N LEU A 188 9.10 9.75 -9.64
CA LEU A 188 10.41 9.87 -8.98
C LEU A 188 11.59 9.76 -9.97
N ARG A 189 11.48 8.89 -11.00
CA ARG A 189 12.50 8.78 -12.05
C ARG A 189 12.67 10.08 -12.84
N SER A 190 11.58 10.81 -13.06
CA SER A 190 11.63 12.09 -13.77
C SER A 190 12.34 13.19 -12.96
N GLU A 191 12.12 13.26 -11.64
CA GLU A 191 12.80 14.23 -10.77
C GLU A 191 14.31 13.96 -10.66
N ALA A 192 14.71 12.69 -10.56
CA ALA A 192 16.13 12.31 -10.51
C ALA A 192 16.89 12.65 -11.80
N THR A 193 16.19 12.72 -12.93
CA THR A 193 16.78 13.10 -14.22
C THR A 193 16.97 14.62 -14.32
N LEU A 194 16.03 15.40 -13.77
CA LEU A 194 16.08 16.86 -13.75
C LEU A 194 17.16 17.43 -12.81
N GLN A 195 17.55 16.69 -11.76
CA GLN A 195 18.64 17.11 -10.85
C GLN A 195 20.05 16.88 -11.40
N LYS A 196 20.20 16.09 -12.48
CA LYS A 196 21.50 15.79 -13.11
C LYS A 196 21.82 16.68 -14.33
N THR A 197 20.93 17.62 -14.66
CA THR A 197 21.09 18.57 -15.78
C THR A 197 21.30 19.96 -15.22
#